data_AF-A0A846ME78-F1
#
_entry.id   AF-A0A846ME78-F1
#
_cell.length_a   1.000
_cell.length_b   1.000
_cell.length_c   1.000
_cell.angle_alpha   90.00
_cell.angle_beta   90.00
_cell.angle_gamma   90.00
#
_symmetry.space_group_name_H-M   'P 1'
#
loop_
_entity.id
_entity.type
_entity.pdbx_description
1 polymer ?
#
loop_
_entity_poly.entity_id
_entity_poly.type
_entity_poly.pdbx_seq_one_letter_code
_entity_poly.pdbx_strand_id
1 'polypeptide(L)'
;MLGQRFIVDVTLETNLQKAGKSDRLEDTINYAEVYNICRHIVEKKKFALIEAVAETIAGGILSSFPAVIRCTVKVTKPNPPIPGHYESVAVEIVRGR
;
A
#
# COMPACT_ATOMS: atom_id res chain seq x y z
N MET A 1 -18.24 5.22 16.39
CA MET A 1 -17.81 5.93 15.16
C MET A 1 -18.01 5.00 13.99
N LEU A 2 -18.76 5.40 12.95
CA LEU A 2 -18.74 4.69 11.68
C LEU A 2 -17.34 4.92 11.07
N GLY A 3 -16.58 3.84 10.85
CA GLY A 3 -15.24 3.92 10.27
C GLY A 3 -15.28 4.60 8.89
N GLN A 4 -14.20 5.29 8.54
CA GLN A 4 -14.06 5.90 7.23
C GLN A 4 -13.47 4.89 6.24
N ARG A 5 -13.95 4.94 4.99
CA ARG A 5 -13.38 4.14 3.90
C ARG A 5 -12.02 4.72 3.52
N PHE A 6 -11.07 3.83 3.22
CA PHE A 6 -9.79 4.14 2.60
C PHE A 6 -9.65 3.32 1.33
N ILE A 7 -9.01 3.90 0.31
CA ILE A 7 -8.58 3.20 -0.89
C ILE A 7 -7.05 3.27 -0.89
N VAL A 8 -6.41 2.12 -1.10
CA VAL A 8 -4.95 2.02 -1.09
C VAL A 8 -4.47 1.49 -2.43
N ASP A 9 -3.67 2.28 -3.13
CA ASP A 9 -2.95 1.85 -4.32
C ASP A 9 -1.50 1.54 -3.96
N VAL A 10 -0.97 0.41 -4.44
CA VAL A 10 0.39 -0.02 -4.20
C VAL A 10 1.05 -0.37 -5.54
N THR A 11 2.19 0.24 -5.82
CA THR A 11 3.07 -0.13 -6.92
C THR A 11 4.39 -0.63 -6.35
N LEU A 12 4.84 -1.80 -6.81
CA LEU A 12 6.09 -2.42 -6.37
C LEU A 12 7.07 -2.50 -7.53
N GLU A 13 8.30 -2.06 -7.28
CA GLU A 13 9.40 -2.20 -8.24
C GLU A 13 10.28 -3.37 -7.82
N THR A 14 10.40 -4.34 -8.72
CA THR A 14 11.17 -5.57 -8.54
C THR A 14 11.53 -6.14 -9.92
N ASN A 15 12.54 -7.00 -9.99
CA ASN A 15 12.88 -7.68 -11.24
C ASN A 15 11.94 -8.85 -11.49
N LEU A 16 11.00 -8.69 -12.43
CA LEU A 16 10.03 -9.71 -12.82
C LEU A 16 10.51 -10.62 -13.96
N GLN A 17 11.73 -10.46 -14.47
CA GLN A 17 12.21 -11.21 -15.63
C GLN A 17 12.21 -12.73 -15.40
N LYS A 18 12.58 -13.18 -14.19
CA LYS A 18 12.60 -14.62 -13.86
C LYS A 18 11.18 -15.19 -13.87
N ALA A 19 10.26 -14.57 -13.14
CA ALA A 19 8.84 -14.96 -13.10
C ALA A 19 8.21 -15.01 -14.49
N GLY A 20 8.46 -13.99 -15.32
CA GLY A 20 7.93 -13.94 -16.69
C GLY A 20 8.48 -15.02 -17.62
N LYS A 21 9.61 -15.65 -17.29
CA LYS A 21 10.18 -16.78 -18.05
C LYS A 21 9.77 -18.13 -17.48
N SER A 22 9.67 -18.25 -16.16
CA SER A 22 9.42 -19.52 -15.48
C SER A 22 7.94 -19.83 -15.30
N ASP A 23 7.07 -18.81 -15.28
CA ASP A 23 5.63 -18.91 -14.96
C ASP A 23 5.37 -19.55 -13.58
N ARG A 24 6.24 -19.23 -12.61
CA ARG A 24 6.19 -19.78 -11.25
C ARG A 24 5.97 -18.69 -10.21
N LEU A 25 5.02 -18.90 -9.31
CA LEU A 25 4.63 -17.92 -8.30
C LEU A 25 5.79 -17.64 -7.31
N GLU A 26 6.60 -18.64 -7.00
CA GLU A 26 7.78 -18.52 -6.15
C GLU A 26 8.89 -17.62 -6.73
N ASP A 27 8.82 -17.30 -8.02
CA ASP A 27 9.77 -16.41 -8.68
C ASP A 27 9.31 -14.94 -8.71
N THR A 28 8.16 -14.61 -8.10
CA THR A 28 7.59 -13.25 -8.00
C THR A 28 7.14 -12.90 -6.58
N ILE A 29 6.56 -11.71 -6.41
CA ILE A 29 5.90 -11.28 -5.18
C ILE A 29 4.42 -11.70 -5.22
N ASN A 30 3.98 -12.40 -4.18
CA ASN A 30 2.58 -12.76 -4.01
C ASN A 30 1.75 -11.52 -3.62
N TYR A 31 0.94 -11.01 -4.54
CA TYR A 31 0.08 -9.84 -4.30
C TYR A 31 -0.99 -10.09 -3.22
N ALA A 32 -1.36 -11.35 -2.94
CA ALA A 32 -2.30 -11.65 -1.85
C ALA A 32 -1.68 -11.35 -0.48
N GLU A 33 -0.37 -11.55 -0.33
CA GLU A 33 0.37 -11.19 0.89
C GLU A 33 0.50 -9.67 1.03
N VAL A 34 0.75 -8.96 -0.08
CA VAL A 34 0.74 -7.48 -0.11
C VAL A 34 -0.62 -6.94 0.32
N TYR A 35 -1.71 -7.50 -0.22
CA TYR A 35 -3.07 -7.15 0.20
C TYR A 35 -3.29 -7.40 1.70
N ASN A 36 -2.85 -8.54 2.23
CA ASN A 36 -3.01 -8.87 3.64
C ASN A 36 -2.24 -7.90 4.55
N ILE A 37 -1.05 -7.44 4.15
CA ILE A 37 -0.30 -6.39 4.86
C ILE A 37 -1.12 -5.10 4.89
N CYS A 38 -1.59 -4.63 3.73
CA CYS A 38 -2.40 -3.41 3.63
C CYS A 38 -3.66 -3.51 4.50
N ARG A 39 -4.41 -4.61 4.36
CA ARG A 39 -5.63 -4.89 5.12
C ARG A 39 -5.38 -4.89 6.62
N HIS A 40 -4.35 -5.60 7.07
CA HIS A 40 -4.03 -5.66 8.50
C HIS A 40 -3.71 -4.28 9.06
N ILE A 41 -2.93 -3.49 8.33
CA ILE A 41 -2.57 -2.13 8.77
C ILE A 41 -3.80 -1.22 8.82
N VAL A 42 -4.63 -1.23 7.78
CA VAL A 42 -5.81 -0.34 7.69
C VAL A 42 -6.93 -0.76 8.67
N GLU A 43 -7.18 -2.06 8.86
CA GLU A 43 -8.30 -2.54 9.68
C GLU A 43 -7.97 -2.67 11.17
N LYS A 44 -6.72 -3.01 11.53
CA LYS A 44 -6.37 -3.36 12.92
C LYS A 44 -5.67 -2.26 13.69
N LYS A 45 -5.08 -1.28 13.01
CA LYS A 45 -4.39 -0.15 13.64
C LYS A 45 -5.23 1.11 13.52
N LYS A 46 -5.15 1.98 14.53
CA LYS A 46 -5.74 3.32 14.49
C LYS A 46 -4.66 4.33 14.14
N PHE A 47 -4.90 5.10 13.10
CA PHE A 47 -4.02 6.20 12.69
C PHE A 47 -4.79 7.51 12.69
N ALA A 48 -4.10 8.59 13.06
CA ALA A 48 -4.64 9.95 12.96
C ALA A 48 -4.45 10.54 11.54
N LEU A 49 -3.45 10.04 10.80
CA LEU A 49 -2.96 10.61 9.54
C LEU A 49 -2.92 9.52 8.45
N ILE A 50 -3.26 9.90 7.21
CA ILE A 50 -3.15 8.99 6.06
C ILE A 50 -1.69 8.80 5.63
N GLU A 51 -0.83 9.75 5.98
CA GLU A 51 0.63 9.70 5.87
C GLU A 51 1.18 8.55 6.71
N ALA A 52 0.73 8.42 7.95
CA ALA A 52 1.17 7.34 8.84
C ALA A 52 0.71 5.97 8.36
N VAL A 53 -0.48 5.89 7.75
CA VAL A 53 -0.96 4.66 7.08
C VAL A 53 -0.02 4.31 5.92
N ALA A 54 0.23 5.27 5.02
CA ALA A 54 1.09 5.07 3.85
C ALA A 54 2.51 4.64 4.26
N GLU A 55 3.11 5.32 5.24
CA GLU A 55 4.44 5.02 5.77
C GLU A 55 4.51 3.60 6.37
N THR A 56 3.49 3.22 7.15
CA THR A 56 3.46 1.90 7.78
C THR A 56 3.29 0.80 6.73
N ILE A 57 2.48 1.03 5.68
CA ILE A 57 2.32 0.09 4.57
C ILE A 57 3.63 -0.06 3.81
N ALA A 58 4.27 1.05 3.43
CA ALA A 58 5.54 1.04 2.71
C ALA A 58 6.63 0.30 3.50
N GLY A 59 6.77 0.61 4.79
CA GLY A 59 7.72 -0.07 5.68
C GLY A 59 7.42 -1.57 5.85
N GLY A 60 6.14 -1.94 5.97
CA GLY A 60 5.72 -3.34 6.02
C GLY A 60 6.09 -4.12 4.76
N ILE A 61 5.80 -3.56 3.59
CA ILE A 61 6.14 -4.14 2.29
C ILE A 61 7.66 -4.30 2.14
N LEU A 62 8.44 -3.24 2.39
CA LEU A 62 9.90 -3.28 2.24
C LEU A 62 10.56 -4.23 3.25
N SER A 63 9.96 -4.45 4.42
CA SER A 63 10.47 -5.40 5.41
C SER A 63 10.11 -6.85 5.06
N SER A 64 8.90 -7.10 4.54
CA SER A 64 8.41 -8.44 4.22
C SER A 64 8.95 -8.99 2.90
N PHE A 65 9.28 -8.14 1.93
CA PHE A 65 9.65 -8.56 0.58
C PHE A 65 11.03 -8.06 0.15
N PRO A 66 12.13 -8.74 0.51
CA PRO A 66 13.50 -8.35 0.16
C PRO A 66 13.80 -8.13 -1.33
N ALA A 67 12.97 -8.64 -2.24
CA ALA A 67 13.12 -8.40 -3.69
C ALA A 67 12.57 -7.04 -4.15
N VAL A 68 11.66 -6.41 -3.39
CA VAL A 68 11.07 -5.10 -3.73
C VAL A 68 12.07 -3.98 -3.46
N ILE A 69 12.65 -3.35 -4.48
CA ILE A 69 13.68 -2.31 -4.31
C ILE A 69 13.08 -0.94 -3.97
N ARG A 70 11.85 -0.70 -4.42
CA ARG A 70 11.10 0.55 -4.22
C ARG A 70 9.61 0.23 -4.24
N CYS A 71 8.83 0.96 -3.45
CA CYS A 71 7.38 0.92 -3.51
C CYS A 71 6.79 2.33 -3.50
N THR A 72 5.68 2.48 -4.21
CA THR A 72 4.82 3.66 -4.17
C THR A 72 3.53 3.26 -3.49
N VAL A 73 3.13 4.01 -2.47
CA VAL A 73 1.89 3.79 -1.72
C VAL A 73 1.06 5.05 -1.76
N LYS A 74 -0.14 4.96 -2.31
CA LYS A 74 -1.15 6.02 -2.29
C LYS A 74 -2.29 5.63 -1.37
N VAL A 75 -2.64 6.52 -0.45
CA VAL A 75 -3.78 6.34 0.45
C VAL A 75 -4.79 7.44 0.16
N THR A 76 -5.91 7.04 -0.41
CA THR A 76 -7.02 7.93 -0.79
C THR A 76 -8.13 7.84 0.24
N LYS A 77 -8.58 9.00 0.69
CA LYS A 77 -9.73 9.21 1.56
C LYS A 77 -10.86 9.81 0.71
N PRO A 78 -11.88 9.02 0.33
CA PRO A 78 -12.98 9.50 -0.51
C PRO A 78 -13.97 10.39 0.25
N ASN A 79 -14.08 10.25 1.56
CA ASN A 79 -15.03 11.01 2.39
C ASN A 79 -14.32 11.71 3.56
N PRO A 80 -13.35 12.62 3.32
CA PRO A 80 -12.78 13.44 4.37
C PRO A 80 -13.84 14.38 4.96
N PRO A 81 -13.72 14.78 6.24
CA PRO A 81 -14.65 15.70 6.89
C PRO A 81 -14.31 17.16 6.51
N ILE A 82 -14.38 17.49 5.23
CA ILE A 82 -14.09 18.83 4.71
C ILE A 82 -15.40 19.40 4.13
N PRO A 83 -15.88 20.57 4.57
CA PRO A 83 -17.01 21.22 3.91
C PRO A 83 -16.61 21.64 2.48
N GLY A 84 -17.22 21.02 1.46
CA GLY A 84 -16.95 21.36 0.06
C GLY A 84 -17.33 20.24 -0.92
N HIS A 85 -17.14 20.51 -2.20
CA HIS A 85 -17.31 19.53 -3.28
C HIS A 85 -15.95 19.09 -3.80
N TYR A 86 -15.65 17.81 -3.61
CA TYR A 86 -14.45 17.15 -4.11
C TYR A 86 -14.76 15.66 -4.25
N GLU A 87 -13.97 14.96 -5.06
CA GLU A 87 -14.10 13.51 -5.21
C GLU A 87 -13.39 12.77 -4.06
N SER A 88 -12.15 13.17 -3.74
CA SER A 88 -11.35 12.58 -2.67
C SER A 88 -10.13 13.45 -2.34
N VAL A 89 -9.44 13.12 -1.24
CA VAL A 89 -8.09 13.60 -0.95
C VAL A 89 -7.14 12.40 -0.81
N ALA A 90 -5.87 12.55 -1.13
CA ALA A 90 -4.91 11.47 -1.04
C ALA A 90 -3.52 11.96 -0.63
N VAL A 91 -2.74 11.05 -0.06
CA VAL A 91 -1.28 11.16 0.03
C VAL A 91 -0.66 10.05 -0.80
N GLU A 92 0.47 10.33 -1.43
CA GLU A 92 1.26 9.36 -2.17
C GLU A 92 2.71 9.49 -1.75
N ILE A 93 3.33 8.38 -1.35
CA ILE A 93 4.72 8.34 -0.94
C ILE A 93 5.48 7.30 -1.76
N VAL A 94 6.78 7.55 -1.95
CA VAL A 94 7.73 6.60 -2.52
C VAL A 94 8.79 6.29 -1.47
N ARG A 95 9.06 5.00 -1.25
CA ARG A 95 10.11 4.51 -0.34
C ARG A 95 10.93 3.45 -1.04
N GLY A 96 12.24 3.47 -0.85
CA GLY A 96 13.17 2.46 -1.37
C GLY A 96 14.18 2.06 -0.31
N ARG A 97 14.96 1.02 -0.62
CA ARG A 97 16.10 0.61 0.21
C ARG A 97 17.35 1.41 -0.13
#